data_AF-A0A015KTH6-F1
#
_entry.id   AF-A0A015KTH6-F1
#
_cell.length_a   1.000
_cell.length_b   1.000
_cell.length_c   1.000
_cell.angle_alpha   90.00
_cell.angle_beta   90.00
_cell.angle_gamma   90.00
#
_symmetry.space_group_name_H-M   'P 1'
#
loop_
_entity.id
_entity.type
_entity.pdbx_description
1 polymer ?
#
loop_
_entity_poly.entity_id
_entity_poly.type
_entity_poly.pdbx_seq_one_letter_code
_entity_poly.pdbx_strand_id
1 'polypeptide(L)'
;MKKCWNTDPKKRPSAKVWESLDLWANMGKDVNQFNQADELRLQLIKSKLLGPEFSEEAHSKAIYTSRSLSSFTSKSSSNSLMNSLKQST
;
A
#
# COMPACT_ATOMS: atom_id res chain seq x y z
N MET A 1 5.62 -8.65 -9.93
CA MET A 1 5.61 -7.24 -9.45
C MET A 1 5.95 -6.19 -10.50
N LYS A 2 7.02 -6.32 -11.32
CA LYS A 2 7.35 -5.30 -12.36
C LYS A 2 6.17 -4.89 -13.26
N LYS A 3 5.33 -5.85 -13.68
CA LYS A 3 4.11 -5.57 -14.47
C LYS A 3 3.07 -4.70 -13.74
N CYS A 4 3.03 -4.75 -12.40
CA CYS A 4 2.13 -3.96 -11.56
C CYS A 4 2.49 -2.47 -11.57
N TRP A 5 3.74 -2.14 -11.90
CA TRP A 5 4.25 -0.76 -11.92
C TRP A 5 4.25 -0.16 -13.33
N ASN A 6 3.40 -0.66 -14.23
CA ASN A 6 3.25 -0.08 -15.56
C ASN A 6 2.69 1.35 -15.45
N THR A 7 3.30 2.30 -16.16
CA THR A 7 2.85 3.69 -16.21
C THR A 7 1.43 3.78 -16.77
N ASP A 8 1.09 2.94 -17.76
CA ASP A 8 -0.26 2.80 -18.28
C ASP A 8 -1.11 1.89 -17.37
N PRO A 9 -2.18 2.42 -16.73
CA PRO A 9 -3.05 1.64 -15.86
C PRO A 9 -3.69 0.43 -16.56
N LYS A 10 -3.98 0.53 -17.87
CA LYS A 10 -4.64 -0.55 -18.62
C LYS A 10 -3.71 -1.75 -18.86
N LYS A 11 -2.40 -1.52 -18.79
CA LYS A 11 -1.37 -2.55 -18.93
C LYS A 11 -0.97 -3.17 -17.60
N ARG A 12 -1.51 -2.67 -16.48
CA ARG A 12 -1.29 -3.30 -15.17
C ARG A 12 -2.10 -4.59 -15.11
N PRO A 13 -1.54 -5.68 -14.54
CA PRO A 13 -2.32 -6.87 -14.26
C PRO A 13 -3.48 -6.53 -13.34
N SER A 14 -4.60 -7.22 -13.54
CA SER A 14 -5.76 -7.15 -12.64
C SER A 14 -5.39 -7.54 -11.21
N ALA A 15 -6.28 -7.28 -10.24
CA ALA A 15 -6.07 -7.59 -8.82
C ALA A 15 -5.69 -9.06 -8.54
N LYS A 16 -5.84 -9.97 -9.50
CA LYS A 16 -5.36 -11.38 -9.48
C LYS A 16 -3.90 -11.59 -9.09
N VAL A 17 -3.11 -10.54 -8.93
CA VAL A 17 -1.84 -10.59 -8.16
C VAL A 17 -2.02 -11.27 -6.79
N TRP A 18 -3.21 -11.16 -6.19
CA TRP A 18 -3.56 -11.86 -4.94
C TRP A 18 -3.42 -13.39 -5.06
N GLU A 19 -3.75 -13.99 -6.20
CA GLU A 19 -3.64 -15.46 -6.40
C GLU A 19 -2.18 -15.91 -6.30
N SER A 20 -1.25 -15.11 -6.82
CA SER A 20 0.19 -15.41 -6.69
C SER A 20 0.69 -15.27 -5.26
N LEU A 21 0.15 -14.32 -4.49
CA LEU A 21 0.46 -14.16 -3.07
C LEU A 21 -0.13 -15.31 -2.24
N ASP A 22 -1.33 -15.75 -2.58
CA ASP A 22 -2.03 -16.84 -1.92
C ASP A 22 -1.31 -18.19 -2.16
N LEU A 23 -0.94 -18.49 -3.41
CA LEU A 23 -0.15 -19.68 -3.75
C LEU A 23 1.22 -19.69 -3.05
N TRP A 24 1.85 -18.53 -2.93
CA TRP A 24 3.10 -18.41 -2.17
C TRP A 24 2.88 -18.66 -0.67
N ALA A 25 1.94 -17.95 -0.05
CA ALA A 25 1.69 -18.00 1.38
C ALA A 25 1.18 -19.37 1.85
N ASN A 26 0.31 -20.00 1.07
CA ASN A 26 -0.37 -21.23 1.45
C ASN A 26 0.26 -22.50 0.86
N MET A 27 0.89 -22.42 -0.31
CA MET A 27 1.46 -23.60 -0.99
C MET A 27 2.99 -23.57 -1.09
N GLY A 28 3.66 -22.53 -0.57
CA GLY A 28 5.11 -22.38 -0.69
C GLY A 28 5.58 -22.28 -2.14
N LYS A 29 4.69 -21.91 -3.07
CA LYS A 29 5.02 -21.80 -4.48
C LYS A 29 5.88 -20.57 -4.72
N ASP A 30 6.89 -20.69 -5.57
CA ASP A 30 7.78 -19.60 -5.97
C ASP A 30 8.59 -18.95 -4.81
N VAL A 31 8.76 -19.66 -3.69
CA VAL A 31 9.50 -19.17 -2.50
C VAL A 31 10.91 -18.69 -2.84
N ASN A 32 11.62 -19.40 -3.73
CA ASN A 32 12.98 -19.02 -4.13
C ASN A 32 13.01 -17.64 -4.83
N GLN A 33 12.03 -17.36 -5.69
CA GLN A 33 11.90 -16.08 -6.40
C GLN A 33 11.57 -14.94 -5.43
N PHE A 34 10.75 -15.21 -4.41
CA PHE A 34 10.47 -14.24 -3.34
C PHE A 34 11.70 -13.98 -2.48
N ASN A 35 12.44 -15.00 -2.06
CA ASN A 35 13.66 -14.85 -1.27
C ASN A 35 14.72 -14.05 -2.04
N GLN A 36 14.95 -14.36 -3.31
CA GLN A 36 15.85 -13.59 -4.18
C GLN A 36 15.39 -12.13 -4.32
N ALA A 37 14.09 -11.89 -4.47
CA ALA A 37 13.56 -10.54 -4.54
C ALA A 37 13.74 -9.77 -3.23
N ASP A 38 13.61 -10.43 -2.07
CA ASP A 38 13.79 -9.80 -0.76
C ASP A 38 15.26 -9.52 -0.46
N GLU A 39 16.18 -10.41 -0.85
CA GLU A 39 17.62 -10.16 -0.80
C GLU A 39 18.02 -8.93 -1.62
N LEU A 40 17.54 -8.83 -2.86
CA LEU A 40 17.75 -7.65 -3.71
C LEU A 40 17.16 -6.38 -3.10
N ARG A 41 15.96 -6.46 -2.52
CA ARG A 41 15.33 -5.33 -1.80
C ARG A 41 16.22 -4.86 -0.65
N LEU A 42 16.73 -5.78 0.18
CA LEU A 42 17.62 -5.47 1.30
C LEU A 42 18.94 -4.85 0.83
N GLN A 43 19.52 -5.38 -0.26
CA GLN A 43 20.74 -4.80 -0.84
C GLN A 43 20.51 -3.37 -1.33
N LEU A 44 19.40 -3.11 -2.03
CA LEU A 44 19.06 -1.77 -2.54
C LEU A 44 18.75 -0.76 -1.41
N ILE A 45 18.16 -1.22 -0.31
CA ILE A 45 17.97 -0.37 0.88
C ILE A 45 19.32 -0.03 1.52
N LYS A 46 20.20 -1.03 1.69
CA LYS A 46 21.54 -0.82 2.25
C LYS A 46 22.40 0.09 1.37
N SER A 47 22.31 -0.07 0.05
CA SER A 47 23.00 0.79 -0.91
C SER A 47 22.37 2.17 -1.03
N LYS A 48 21.29 2.45 -0.29
CA LYS A 48 20.51 3.67 -0.38
C LYS A 48 20.19 3.95 -1.85
N LEU A 49 19.48 3.04 -2.51
CA LEU A 49 18.86 3.26 -3.84
C LEU A 49 17.33 3.14 -3.74
N LEU A 50 16.84 2.63 -2.61
CA LEU A 50 15.44 2.50 -2.22
C LEU A 50 15.29 2.92 -0.75
N GLY A 51 14.23 3.65 -0.42
CA GLY A 51 13.92 4.08 0.94
C GLY A 51 13.40 5.51 1.02
N PRO A 52 12.99 5.98 2.21
CA PRO A 52 12.49 7.34 2.42
C PRO A 52 13.54 8.42 2.12
N GLU A 53 14.83 8.07 2.14
CA GLU A 53 15.92 8.95 1.70
C GLU A 53 15.94 9.17 0.17
N PHE A 54 15.16 8.37 -0.60
CA PHE A 54 15.06 8.38 -2.07
C PHE A 54 13.71 8.84 -2.60
N SER A 55 12.74 9.13 -1.71
CA SER A 55 11.68 10.01 -2.17
C SER A 55 12.35 11.34 -2.45
N GLU A 56 12.47 11.71 -3.73
CA GLU A 56 12.67 13.10 -4.14
C GLU A 56 11.79 14.00 -3.27
N GLU A 57 12.18 15.27 -3.10
CA GLU A 57 11.27 16.27 -2.55
C GLU A 57 9.90 16.03 -3.18
N ALA A 58 8.93 15.70 -2.33
CA ALA A 58 7.60 15.32 -2.79
C ALA A 58 7.18 16.38 -3.81
N HIS A 59 6.74 15.93 -4.99
CA HIS A 59 6.35 16.82 -6.08
C HIS A 59 5.60 18.01 -5.47
N SER A 60 5.95 19.26 -5.80
CA SER A 60 5.45 20.44 -5.06
C SER A 60 3.91 20.55 -4.96
N LYS A 61 3.20 19.81 -5.82
CA LYS A 61 1.73 19.69 -5.87
C LYS A 61 1.15 18.45 -5.16
N ALA A 62 2.01 17.55 -4.68
CA ALA A 62 1.67 16.34 -3.98
C ALA A 62 1.45 16.66 -2.49
N ILE A 63 0.18 16.71 -2.08
CA ILE A 63 -0.21 16.92 -0.68
C ILE A 63 -0.20 15.56 0.03
N TYR A 64 0.98 14.99 0.22
CA TYR A 64 1.19 13.82 1.09
C TYR A 64 1.55 14.22 2.52
N THR A 65 1.35 15.48 2.89
CA THR A 65 1.35 15.86 4.30
C THR A 65 0.13 15.20 4.95
N SER A 66 0.36 14.58 6.11
CA SER A 66 -0.72 14.08 6.94
C SER A 66 -1.73 15.21 7.17
N ARG A 67 -2.94 15.07 6.60
CA ARG A 67 -4.03 16.01 6.89
C ARG A 67 -4.44 15.78 8.34
N SER A 68 -4.54 16.86 9.11
CA SER A 68 -4.99 16.76 10.49
C SER A 68 -6.36 16.09 10.54
N LEU A 69 -6.43 14.94 11.22
CA LEU A 69 -7.67 14.18 11.41
C LEU A 69 -8.77 15.03 12.07
N SER A 70 -8.35 16.04 12.87
CA SER A 70 -9.26 17.01 13.50
C SER A 70 -10.17 17.75 12.51
N SER A 71 -9.71 17.97 11.27
CA SER A 71 -10.50 18.63 10.22
C SER A 71 -11.67 17.78 9.72
N PHE A 72 -11.56 16.46 9.84
CA PHE A 72 -12.61 15.50 9.49
C PHE A 72 -13.47 15.12 10.70
N THR A 73 -12.89 15.08 11.90
CA THR A 73 -13.64 14.74 13.12
C THR A 73 -14.48 15.90 13.65
N SER A 74 -14.15 17.17 13.33
CA SER A 74 -14.93 18.34 13.77
C SER A 74 -16.34 18.42 13.17
N LYS A 75 -16.57 17.78 12.01
CA LYS A 75 -17.90 17.71 11.37
C LYS A 75 -18.73 16.51 11.82
N SER A 76 -18.11 15.52 12.43
CA SER A 76 -18.82 14.39 13.03
C SER A 76 -19.16 14.74 14.46
N SER A 77 -20.30 15.40 14.67
CA SER A 77 -20.94 15.37 16.00
C SER A 77 -21.34 13.91 16.24
N SER A 78 -20.49 13.18 16.96
CA SER A 78 -20.50 11.72 17.09
C SER A 78 -21.68 11.16 17.89
N ASN A 79 -22.75 11.93 18.08
CA ASN A 79 -23.88 11.55 18.92
C ASN A 79 -25.05 10.95 18.12
N SER A 80 -25.14 11.18 16.79
CA SER A 80 -26.23 10.60 15.99
C SER A 80 -25.89 9.22 15.40
N LEU A 81 -24.64 8.98 14.99
CA LEU A 81 -24.22 7.71 14.37
C LEU A 81 -24.23 6.53 15.35
N MET A 82 -23.88 6.74 16.62
CA MET A 82 -23.87 5.70 17.65
C MET A 82 -25.28 5.17 17.97
N ASN A 83 -26.30 6.03 17.84
CA ASN A 83 -27.68 5.66 18.15
C ASN A 83 -28.37 4.89 17.02
N SER A 84 -27.95 5.09 15.77
CA SER A 84 -28.49 4.34 14.62
C SER A 84 -27.98 2.90 14.54
N LEU A 85 -26.78 2.59 15.06
CA LEU A 85 -26.27 1.22 15.13
C LEU A 85 -26.91 0.38 16.25
N LYS A 86 -27.45 1.01 17.30
CA LYS A 86 -28.08 0.30 18.42
C LYS A 86 -29.55 -0.06 18.22
N GLN A 87 -30.19 0.43 17.15
CA GLN A 87 -31.59 0.16 16.84
C GLN A 87 -31.79 -0.99 15.83
N SER A 88 -30.70 -1.62 15.36
CA SER A 88 -30.74 -2.72 14.38
C SER A 88 -30.34 -4.09 14.94
N THR A 89 -30.50 -4.32 16.24
CA THR A 89 -30.37 -5.63 16.89
C THR A 89 -31.55 -5.90 17.79
#